data_AF-A0A367PAS7-F1
#
_entry.id   AF-A0A367PAS7-F1
#
_cell.length_a   1.000
_cell.length_b   1.000
_cell.length_c   1.000
_cell.angle_alpha   90.00
_cell.angle_beta   90.00
_cell.angle_gamma   90.00
#
_symmetry.space_group_name_H-M   'P 1'
#
loop_
_entity.id
_entity.type
_entity.pdbx_description
1 polymer ?
#
loop_
_entity_poly.entity_id
_entity_poly.type
_entity_poly.pdbx_seq_one_letter_code
_entity_poly.pdbx_strand_id
1 'polypeptide(L)'
;MSRAAAQPAGRSVPILVFHPFAGQAVDAMTVRTETLRAHLRVFEETGYQIVLPAQVLAWQAGGPDTLPPRAVVLTVVDGHRSVYWASCSTRCRNCAAKLVLC
;
A
#
# COMPACT_ATOMS: atom_id res chain seq x y z
N MET A 1 -13.61 -5.37 -26.18
CA MET A 1 -13.32 -6.35 -25.10
C MET A 1 -11.81 -6.57 -25.06
N SER A 2 -11.08 -5.85 -24.20
CA SER A 2 -9.62 -6.00 -24.12
C SER A 2 -9.28 -7.14 -23.16
N ARG A 3 -8.65 -8.19 -23.69
CA ARG A 3 -8.23 -9.38 -22.95
C ARG A 3 -6.94 -9.02 -22.20
N ALA A 4 -6.97 -9.09 -20.87
CA ALA A 4 -5.75 -9.01 -20.06
C ALA A 4 -4.80 -10.14 -20.49
N ALA A 5 -3.60 -9.78 -20.92
CA ALA A 5 -2.55 -10.75 -21.23
C ALA A 5 -2.20 -11.51 -19.94
N ALA A 6 -2.16 -12.83 -20.00
CA ALA A 6 -1.72 -13.66 -18.89
C ALA A 6 -0.26 -13.30 -18.56
N GLN A 7 -0.04 -12.73 -17.39
CA GLN A 7 1.30 -12.48 -16.88
C GLN A 7 2.02 -13.83 -16.68
N PRO A 8 3.33 -13.90 -16.97
CA PRO A 8 4.11 -15.11 -16.71
C PRO A 8 3.95 -15.51 -15.25
N ALA A 9 3.88 -16.83 -14.99
CA ALA A 9 3.72 -17.41 -13.66
C ALA A 9 5.00 -17.25 -12.82
N GLY A 10 5.40 -16.00 -12.61
CA GLY A 10 6.41 -15.60 -11.65
C GLY A 10 5.74 -15.29 -10.32
N ARG A 11 6.51 -15.49 -9.25
CA ARG A 11 6.25 -14.95 -7.92
C ARG A 11 5.96 -13.44 -8.02
N SER A 12 4.69 -13.04 -7.90
CA SER A 12 4.25 -11.64 -8.00
C SER A 12 3.44 -11.21 -6.78
N VAL A 13 3.58 -9.93 -6.42
CA VAL A 13 2.88 -9.31 -5.29
C VAL A 13 2.32 -7.97 -5.77
N PRO A 14 1.02 -7.70 -5.60
CA PRO A 14 0.46 -6.40 -5.96
C PRO A 14 1.01 -5.29 -5.05
N ILE A 15 1.40 -4.18 -5.67
CA ILE A 15 1.78 -2.93 -5.00
C ILE A 15 0.73 -1.88 -5.36
N LEU A 16 0.01 -1.38 -4.35
CA LEU A 16 -1.00 -0.34 -4.50
C LEU A 16 -0.40 0.99 -4.09
N VAL A 17 -0.34 1.91 -5.04
CA VAL A 17 0.16 3.27 -4.85
C VAL A 17 -1.03 4.20 -4.66
N PHE A 18 -1.15 4.75 -3.46
CA PHE A 18 -2.08 5.83 -3.18
C PHE A 18 -1.37 7.18 -3.33
N HIS A 19 -2.13 8.17 -3.73
CA HIS A 19 -1.74 9.57 -3.60
C HIS A 19 -2.21 10.10 -2.22
N PRO A 20 -1.95 11.38 -1.85
CA PRO A 20 -2.44 11.95 -0.61
C PRO A 20 -3.92 11.67 -0.38
N PHE A 21 -4.28 11.52 0.88
CA PHE A 21 -5.68 11.44 1.27
C PHE A 21 -6.03 12.52 2.29
N ALA A 22 -7.23 13.09 2.11
CA ALA A 22 -7.74 14.14 2.97
C ALA A 22 -9.26 13.99 3.15
N GLY A 23 -9.81 14.69 4.14
CA GLY A 23 -11.26 14.67 4.40
C GLY A 23 -12.10 15.20 3.23
N GLN A 24 -11.51 16.02 2.34
CA GLN A 24 -12.10 16.47 1.09
C GLN A 24 -11.08 16.27 -0.03
N ALA A 25 -11.55 15.93 -1.24
CA ALA A 25 -10.68 15.87 -2.41
C ALA A 25 -10.40 17.29 -2.89
N VAL A 26 -9.17 17.77 -2.71
CA VAL A 26 -8.76 19.13 -3.08
C VAL A 26 -8.23 19.23 -4.51
N ASP A 27 -7.87 18.09 -5.12
CA ASP A 27 -7.48 17.94 -6.52
C ASP A 27 -7.80 16.52 -7.02
N ALA A 28 -7.47 16.26 -8.30
CA ALA A 28 -7.68 14.96 -8.93
C ALA A 28 -6.80 13.83 -8.36
N MET A 29 -5.75 14.17 -7.62
CA MET A 29 -4.82 13.22 -7.03
C MET A 29 -5.17 12.92 -5.57
N THR A 30 -6.04 13.71 -4.94
CA THR A 30 -6.39 13.52 -3.52
C THR A 30 -7.50 12.50 -3.35
N VAL A 31 -7.19 11.40 -2.68
CA VAL A 31 -8.17 10.37 -2.31
C VAL A 31 -8.95 10.82 -1.07
N ARG A 32 -10.27 10.67 -1.05
CA ARG A 32 -11.03 10.93 0.19
C ARG A 32 -10.67 9.89 1.24
N THR A 33 -10.48 10.32 2.49
CA THR A 33 -10.15 9.41 3.60
C THR A 33 -11.19 8.29 3.75
N GLU A 34 -12.46 8.58 3.51
CA GLU A 34 -13.56 7.60 3.53
C GLU A 34 -13.39 6.53 2.45
N THR A 35 -12.92 6.92 1.26
CA THR A 35 -12.62 6.00 0.16
C THR A 35 -11.43 5.11 0.51
N LEU A 36 -10.37 5.66 1.11
CA LEU A 36 -9.25 4.86 1.60
C LEU A 36 -9.71 3.85 2.66
N ARG A 37 -10.52 4.27 3.64
CA ARG A 37 -11.08 3.39 4.66
C ARG A 37 -11.91 2.26 4.06
N ALA A 38 -12.73 2.55 3.05
CA ALA A 38 -13.49 1.53 2.35
C ALA A 38 -12.58 0.50 1.66
N HIS A 39 -11.48 0.92 1.03
CA HIS A 39 -10.50 -0.01 0.44
C HIS A 39 -9.83 -0.89 1.49
N LEU A 40 -9.42 -0.32 2.64
CA LEU A 40 -8.82 -1.10 3.73
C LEU A 40 -9.79 -2.13 4.28
N ARG A 41 -11.06 -1.78 4.43
CA ARG A 41 -12.10 -2.70 4.87
C ARG A 41 -12.27 -3.88 3.92
N VAL A 42 -12.25 -3.61 2.61
CA VAL A 42 -12.28 -4.69 1.60
C VAL A 42 -11.09 -5.62 1.76
N PHE A 43 -9.88 -5.12 2.05
CA PHE A 43 -8.71 -5.99 2.28
C PHE A 43 -8.87 -6.88 3.51
N GLU A 44 -9.39 -6.34 4.61
CA GLU A 44 -9.69 -7.12 5.82
C GLU A 44 -10.75 -8.19 5.54
N GLU A 45 -11.89 -7.80 4.94
CA GLU A 45 -13.01 -8.70 4.64
C GLU A 45 -12.65 -9.79 3.63
N THR A 46 -11.71 -9.50 2.72
CA THR A 46 -11.25 -10.46 1.70
C THR A 46 -9.93 -11.15 2.07
N GLY A 47 -9.39 -10.92 3.27
CA GLY A 47 -8.22 -11.63 3.79
C GLY A 47 -6.90 -11.29 3.11
N TYR A 48 -6.77 -10.11 2.49
CA TYR A 48 -5.47 -9.61 2.06
C TYR A 48 -4.61 -9.27 3.28
N GLN A 49 -3.31 -9.52 3.15
CA GLN A 49 -2.34 -9.24 4.20
C GLN A 49 -1.41 -8.13 3.73
N ILE A 50 -1.44 -6.99 4.43
CA ILE A 50 -0.54 -5.87 4.13
C ILE A 50 0.86 -6.26 4.62
N VAL A 51 1.83 -6.28 3.70
CA VAL A 51 3.23 -6.63 3.99
C VAL A 51 4.16 -5.46 3.71
N LEU A 52 5.34 -5.49 4.33
CA LEU A 52 6.36 -4.48 4.11
C LEU A 52 7.11 -4.73 2.81
N PRO A 53 7.57 -3.69 2.08
CA PRO A 53 8.41 -3.87 0.90
C PRO A 53 9.68 -4.70 1.20
N ALA A 54 10.28 -4.54 2.39
CA ALA A 54 11.44 -5.31 2.81
C ALA A 54 11.17 -6.83 2.85
N GLN A 55 9.96 -7.25 3.23
CA GLN A 55 9.57 -8.66 3.22
C GLN A 55 9.43 -9.19 1.80
N VAL A 56 8.91 -8.36 0.88
CA VAL A 56 8.82 -8.70 -0.54
C VAL A 56 10.22 -8.83 -1.16
N LEU A 57 11.13 -7.92 -0.84
CA LEU A 57 12.53 -7.98 -1.31
C LEU A 57 13.24 -9.23 -0.79
N ALA A 58 13.10 -9.55 0.49
CA ALA A 58 13.68 -10.75 1.09
C ALA A 58 13.13 -12.04 0.46
N TRP A 59 11.82 -12.10 0.22
CA TRP A 59 11.17 -13.21 -0.47
C TRP A 59 11.61 -13.35 -1.93
N GLN A 60 11.76 -12.23 -2.65
CA GLN A 60 12.24 -12.23 -4.03
C GLN A 60 13.71 -12.67 -4.12
N ALA A 61 14.52 -12.37 -3.11
CA ALA A 61 15.90 -12.83 -3.00
C ALA A 61 16.05 -14.31 -2.60
N GLY A 62 14.95 -15.05 -2.44
CA GLY A 62 14.97 -16.48 -2.09
C GLY A 62 15.05 -16.75 -0.59
N GLY A 63 14.72 -15.78 0.26
CA GLY A 63 14.66 -15.95 1.71
C GLY A 63 13.61 -16.99 2.17
N PRO A 64 13.76 -17.51 3.41
CA PRO A 64 12.92 -18.58 3.95
C PRO A 64 11.48 -18.14 4.28
N ASP A 65 11.24 -16.84 4.42
CA ASP A 65 9.93 -16.29 4.73
C ASP A 65 9.06 -16.27 3.46
N THR A 66 8.21 -17.28 3.32
CA THR A 66 7.13 -17.23 2.35
C THR A 66 6.19 -16.09 2.72
N LEU A 67 5.95 -15.16 1.80
CA LEU A 67 4.92 -14.15 1.99
C LEU A 67 3.57 -14.82 2.29
N PRO A 68 2.74 -14.22 3.16
CA PRO A 68 1.41 -14.74 3.43
C PRO A 68 0.59 -14.82 2.13
N PRO A 69 -0.36 -15.77 2.03
CA PRO A 69 -1.33 -15.76 0.94
C PRO A 69 -2.03 -14.41 0.87
N ARG A 70 -2.25 -13.91 -0.35
CA ARG A 70 -2.88 -12.58 -0.60
C ARG A 70 -2.08 -11.41 0.00
N ALA A 71 -0.75 -11.51 0.01
CA ALA A 71 0.11 -10.38 0.34
C ALA A 71 -0.13 -9.18 -0.61
N VAL A 72 -0.20 -7.98 -0.05
CA VAL A 72 -0.27 -6.71 -0.79
C VAL A 72 0.64 -5.69 -0.13
N VAL A 73 1.33 -4.88 -0.94
CA VAL A 73 2.08 -3.74 -0.43
C VAL A 73 1.26 -2.48 -0.67
N LEU A 74 1.10 -1.65 0.37
CA LEU A 74 0.51 -0.33 0.23
C LEU A 74 1.61 0.73 0.33
N THR A 75 1.67 1.64 -0.63
CA THR A 75 2.52 2.82 -0.58
C THR A 75 1.67 4.07 -0.76
N VAL A 76 2.10 5.17 -0.16
CA VAL A 76 1.55 6.49 -0.47
C VAL A 76 2.68 7.31 -1.06
N VAL A 77 2.52 7.71 -2.31
CA VAL A 77 3.48 8.57 -3.00
C VAL A 77 2.87 9.94 -3.08
N ASP A 78 3.49 10.88 -2.40
CA ASP A 78 3.27 12.29 -2.62
C ASP A 78 4.64 12.89 -2.90
N GLY A 79 4.84 13.29 -4.15
CA GLY A 79 6.11 13.81 -4.66
C GLY A 79 6.42 15.21 -4.17
N HIS A 80 5.84 15.63 -3.04
CA HIS A 80 5.80 17.03 -2.62
C HIS A 80 6.40 17.22 -1.21
N ARG A 81 7.12 18.34 -1.00
CA ARG A 81 7.82 18.66 0.27
C ARG A 81 6.90 18.63 1.51
N SER A 82 5.59 18.71 1.33
CA SER A 82 4.55 18.64 2.37
C SER A 82 4.52 17.30 3.13
N VAL A 83 4.91 16.20 2.49
CA VAL A 83 4.92 14.86 3.07
C VAL A 83 5.95 14.70 4.19
N TYR A 84 7.17 15.20 3.92
CA TYR A 84 8.29 15.12 4.85
C TYR A 84 7.96 15.83 6.17
N TRP A 85 7.21 16.94 6.11
CA TRP A 85 6.86 17.73 7.29
C TRP A 85 5.67 17.15 8.07
N ALA A 86 4.63 16.66 7.38
CA ALA A 86 3.45 16.10 8.04
C ALA A 86 3.71 14.75 8.74
N SER A 87 4.63 13.93 8.21
CA SER A 87 5.01 12.63 8.79
C SER A 87 5.76 12.77 10.12
N CYS A 88 6.57 13.82 10.29
CA CYS A 88 7.42 13.98 11.47
C CYS A 88 6.66 14.43 12.74
N SER A 89 5.47 15.02 12.61
CA SER A 89 4.67 15.47 13.77
C SER A 89 3.81 14.36 14.38
N THR A 90 3.52 13.29 13.64
CA THR A 90 2.59 12.24 14.08
C THR A 90 3.31 10.92 14.28
N ARG A 91 4.01 10.78 15.41
CA ARG A 91 4.58 9.51 15.86
C ARG A 91 3.44 8.52 16.21
N CYS A 92 2.84 7.88 15.21
CA CYS A 92 1.85 6.81 15.41
C CYS A 92 2.57 5.52 15.83
N ARG A 93 2.56 5.21 17.13
CA ARG A 93 3.22 4.01 17.69
C ARG A 93 2.48 2.69 17.43
N ASN A 94 1.25 2.72 16.90
CA ASN A 94 0.38 1.53 16.78
C ASN A 94 -0.42 1.44 15.45
N CYS A 95 0.00 2.13 14.40
CA CYS A 95 -0.63 2.00 13.09
C CYS A 95 -0.18 0.68 12.44
N ALA A 96 -1.04 -0.35 12.45
CA ALA A 96 -0.80 -1.65 11.82
C ALA A 96 -0.62 -1.59 10.28
N ALA A 97 -0.83 -0.42 9.67
CA ALA A 97 -0.29 -0.10 8.37
C ALA A 97 1.04 0.65 8.56
N LYS A 98 2.16 -0.06 8.41
CA LYS A 98 3.45 0.57 8.10
C LYS A 98 3.36 1.11 6.67
N LEU A 99 2.64 2.20 6.54
CA LEU A 99 2.62 3.05 5.37
C LEU A 99 4.06 3.49 5.15
N VAL A 100 4.67 3.07 4.03
CA VAL A 100 6.00 3.54 3.66
C VAL A 100 5.87 4.99 3.25
N LEU A 101 5.97 5.81 4.28
CA LEU A 101 6.16 7.26 4.30
C LEU A 101 7.19 7.58 5.40
N CYS A 102 8.27 6.77 5.37
CA CYS A 102 9.64 6.98 5.82
C CYS A 102 10.38 5.64 5.69
#